data_AF-A0A531L1D6-F1
#
_entry.id   AF-A0A531L1D6-F1
#
_cell.length_a   1.000
_cell.length_b   1.000
_cell.length_c   1.000
_cell.angle_alpha   90.00
_cell.angle_beta   90.00
_cell.angle_gamma   90.00
#
_symmetry.space_group_name_H-M   'P 1'
#
loop_
_entity.id
_entity.type
_entity.pdbx_description
1 polymer ?
#
loop_
_entity_poly.entity_id
_entity_poly.type
_entity_poly.pdbx_seq_one_letter_code
_entity_poly.pdbx_strand_id
1 'polypeptide(L)'
;VGGLPERMNMQLVEPLRELFKDEVRVLGKELGLPDSFIGRHPFPGPGLAIRCPGGITREKLEILREADAIYLDEIRKAGLYDAIWQAFAVLLPVQTVGVMGDGRTYEFVCALRAVTSVDGMTADFYHYDMAFLGAAATRIINEVRGINRVVYDVTSKPPGTIEWE
;
A
#
# COMPACT_ATOMS: atom_id res chain seq x y z
N VAL A 1 -12.63 13.24 16.77
CA VAL A 1 -13.55 12.30 16.11
C VAL A 1 -14.96 12.87 16.26
N GLY A 2 -15.65 13.18 15.15
CA GLY A 2 -16.98 13.81 15.22
C GLY A 2 -18.01 12.86 15.81
N GLY A 3 -18.71 13.27 16.88
CA GLY A 3 -19.82 12.53 17.48
C GLY A 3 -19.59 11.93 18.87
N LEU A 4 -18.40 12.09 19.47
CA LEU A 4 -18.14 11.67 20.85
C LEU A 4 -18.31 12.86 21.83
N PRO A 5 -18.79 12.63 23.06
CA PRO A 5 -18.77 13.66 24.11
C PRO A 5 -17.34 14.21 24.31
N GLU A 6 -17.19 15.50 24.63
CA GLU A 6 -15.87 16.10 24.96
C GLU A 6 -15.11 15.32 26.03
N ARG A 7 -15.84 14.66 26.92
CA ARG A 7 -15.29 13.78 27.96
C ARG A 7 -15.98 12.44 27.92
N MET A 8 -15.24 11.42 27.50
CA MET A 8 -15.66 10.04 27.67
C MET A 8 -15.22 9.56 29.07
N ASN A 9 -16.17 9.14 29.90
CA ASN A 9 -15.91 8.51 31.20
C ASN A 9 -15.50 7.04 31.01
N MET A 10 -14.44 6.79 30.24
CA MET A 10 -13.89 5.46 30.01
C MET A 10 -12.46 5.37 30.56
N GLN A 11 -12.07 4.19 31.03
CA GLN A 11 -10.68 3.91 31.40
C GLN A 11 -9.93 3.35 30.19
N LEU A 12 -8.70 3.83 29.96
CA LEU A 12 -7.81 3.32 28.94
C LEU A 12 -7.10 2.06 29.46
N VAL A 13 -7.24 0.95 28.73
CA VAL A 13 -6.54 -0.32 29.02
C VAL A 13 -5.69 -0.69 27.81
N GLU A 14 -4.39 -0.83 27.99
CA GLU A 14 -3.40 -1.12 26.94
C GLU A 14 -2.72 -2.48 27.21
N PRO A 15 -3.41 -3.62 26.97
CA PRO A 15 -2.93 -4.94 27.40
C PRO A 15 -1.64 -5.40 26.70
N LEU A 16 -1.26 -4.76 25.60
CA LEU A 16 -0.07 -5.09 24.82
C LEU A 16 1.09 -4.10 25.03
N ARG A 17 0.97 -3.19 26.01
CA ARG A 17 1.92 -2.08 26.20
C ARG A 17 3.36 -2.53 26.47
N GLU A 18 3.53 -3.68 27.12
CA GLU A 18 4.84 -4.23 27.50
C GLU A 18 5.43 -5.16 26.43
N LEU A 19 4.73 -5.37 25.31
CA LEU A 19 5.16 -6.29 24.25
C LEU A 19 5.69 -5.54 23.02
N PHE A 20 6.79 -6.04 22.46
CA PHE A 20 7.29 -5.66 21.15
C PHE A 20 6.51 -6.32 20.01
N LYS A 21 6.74 -5.86 18.78
CA LYS A 21 5.92 -6.28 17.61
C LYS A 21 6.04 -7.76 17.29
N ASP A 22 7.24 -8.32 17.44
CA ASP A 22 7.52 -9.75 17.30
C ASP A 22 6.83 -10.57 18.40
N GLU A 23 6.84 -10.10 19.65
CA GLU A 23 6.13 -10.75 20.75
C GLU A 23 4.61 -10.74 20.55
N VAL A 24 4.05 -9.61 20.07
CA VAL A 24 2.62 -9.53 19.70
C VAL A 24 2.27 -10.52 18.60
N ARG A 25 3.18 -10.78 17.65
CA ARG A 25 2.96 -11.77 16.59
C ARG A 25 2.94 -13.20 17.14
N VAL A 26 3.87 -13.53 18.04
CA VAL A 26 3.89 -14.84 18.72
C VAL A 26 2.60 -15.04 19.52
N LEU A 27 2.20 -14.05 20.32
CA LEU A 27 0.94 -14.09 21.07
C LEU A 27 -0.26 -14.31 20.15
N GLY A 28 -0.30 -13.64 18.99
CA GLY A 28 -1.35 -13.84 17.99
C GLY A 28 -1.46 -15.28 17.50
N LYS A 29 -0.33 -15.98 17.32
CA LYS A 29 -0.29 -17.39 16.91
C LYS A 29 -0.83 -18.30 18.01
N GLU A 30 -0.41 -18.08 19.26
CA GLU A 30 -0.89 -18.83 20.42
C GLU A 30 -2.41 -18.66 20.63
N LEU A 31 -2.95 -17.49 20.29
CA LEU A 31 -4.39 -17.21 20.31
C LEU A 31 -5.16 -17.78 19.09
N GLY A 32 -4.47 -18.45 18.16
CA GLY A 32 -5.09 -19.08 16.98
C GLY A 32 -5.45 -18.11 15.86
N LEU A 33 -4.86 -16.92 15.80
CA LEU A 33 -5.07 -16.00 14.67
C LEU A 33 -4.40 -16.56 13.39
N PRO A 34 -5.00 -16.34 12.20
CA PRO A 34 -4.40 -16.78 10.94
C PRO A 34 -3.05 -16.09 10.67
N ASP A 35 -2.07 -16.83 10.15
CA ASP A 35 -0.75 -16.28 9.80
C ASP A 35 -0.84 -15.11 8.82
N SER A 36 -1.78 -15.16 7.87
CA SER A 36 -2.05 -14.08 6.91
C SER A 36 -2.48 -12.77 7.57
N PHE A 37 -3.07 -12.84 8.76
CA PHE A 37 -3.44 -11.68 9.55
C PHE A 37 -2.26 -11.16 10.38
N ILE A 38 -1.50 -12.06 10.99
CA ILE A 38 -0.35 -11.74 11.85
C ILE A 38 0.81 -11.13 11.05
N GLY A 39 1.06 -11.68 9.86
CA GLY A 39 2.12 -11.25 8.93
C GLY A 39 1.74 -10.07 8.05
N ARG A 40 0.51 -9.55 8.14
CA ARG A 40 0.05 -8.48 7.25
C ARG A 40 0.93 -7.23 7.38
N HIS A 41 1.26 -6.64 6.23
CA HIS A 41 1.92 -5.33 6.17
C HIS A 41 1.13 -4.29 6.98
N PRO A 42 1.82 -3.31 7.60
CA PRO A 42 1.16 -2.20 8.27
C PRO A 42 0.26 -1.46 7.27
N PHE A 43 -0.89 -0.97 7.78
CA PHE A 43 -1.83 -0.18 7.01
C PHE A 43 -2.17 1.10 7.78
N PRO A 44 -2.04 2.28 7.16
CA PRO A 44 -2.17 3.56 7.85
C PRO A 44 -3.60 3.81 8.35
N GLY A 45 -3.75 4.56 9.43
CA GLY A 45 -5.06 4.90 10.02
C GLY A 45 -6.02 5.60 9.04
N PRO A 46 -5.58 6.63 8.29
CA PRO A 46 -6.38 7.24 7.22
C PRO A 46 -6.61 6.33 6.00
N GLY A 47 -5.94 5.18 5.94
CA GLY A 47 -6.07 4.19 4.87
C GLY A 47 -5.68 4.72 3.49
N LEU A 48 -6.54 4.47 2.50
CA LEU A 48 -6.29 4.85 1.11
C LEU A 48 -6.31 6.36 0.86
N ALA A 49 -6.76 7.16 1.83
CA ALA A 49 -6.84 8.61 1.71
C ALA A 49 -5.47 9.22 1.37
N ILE A 50 -4.41 8.80 2.08
CA ILE A 50 -3.03 9.27 1.88
C ILE A 50 -2.31 8.61 0.70
N ARG A 51 -3.01 7.72 -0.02
CA ARG A 51 -2.54 7.05 -1.24
C ARG A 51 -3.27 7.55 -2.48
N CYS A 52 -4.11 8.57 -2.33
CA CYS A 52 -4.87 9.19 -3.41
C CYS A 52 -4.72 10.73 -3.35
N PRO A 53 -3.50 11.25 -3.57
CA PRO A 53 -3.24 12.69 -3.53
C PRO A 53 -4.13 13.48 -4.49
N GLY A 54 -4.40 14.75 -4.16
CA GLY A 54 -5.18 15.65 -5.02
C GLY A 54 -6.70 15.41 -5.02
N GLY A 55 -7.25 15.01 -3.87
CA GLY A 55 -8.68 14.95 -3.59
C GLY A 55 -9.29 13.57 -3.82
N ILE A 56 -10.06 13.13 -2.83
CA ILE A 56 -10.60 11.77 -2.73
C ILE A 56 -12.02 11.73 -3.30
N THR A 57 -12.24 10.85 -4.27
CA THR A 57 -13.58 10.51 -4.79
C THR A 57 -13.80 9.02 -4.74
N ARG A 58 -15.06 8.58 -4.81
CA ARG A 58 -15.37 7.14 -4.78
C ARG A 58 -14.75 6.40 -5.95
N GLU A 59 -14.80 6.99 -7.14
CA GLU A 59 -14.26 6.43 -8.38
C GLU A 59 -12.74 6.26 -8.28
N LYS A 60 -12.03 7.28 -7.81
CA LYS A 60 -10.57 7.18 -7.58
C LYS A 60 -10.22 6.08 -6.57
N LEU A 61 -11.00 5.94 -5.50
CA LEU A 61 -10.81 4.89 -4.51
C LEU A 61 -11.10 3.49 -5.05
N GLU A 62 -12.02 3.35 -6.01
CA GLU A 62 -12.29 2.07 -6.69
C GLU A 62 -11.09 1.68 -7.56
N ILE A 63 -10.59 2.59 -8.39
CA ILE A 63 -9.38 2.41 -9.20
C ILE A 63 -8.18 2.01 -8.32
N LEU A 64 -7.93 2.76 -7.25
CA LEU A 64 -6.81 2.51 -6.35
C LEU A 64 -6.94 1.15 -5.63
N ARG A 65 -8.15 0.75 -5.20
CA ARG A 65 -8.38 -0.55 -4.56
C ARG A 65 -8.06 -1.71 -5.48
N GLU A 66 -8.47 -1.61 -6.74
CA GLU A 66 -8.19 -2.65 -7.74
C GLU A 66 -6.69 -2.75 -8.05
N ALA A 67 -6.02 -1.61 -8.26
CA ALA A 67 -4.58 -1.57 -8.50
C ALA A 67 -3.76 -2.12 -7.32
N ASP A 68 -4.10 -1.74 -6.08
CA ASP A 68 -3.43 -2.22 -4.87
C ASP A 68 -3.66 -3.73 -4.68
N ALA A 69 -4.87 -4.22 -4.93
CA ALA A 69 -5.18 -5.64 -4.84
C ALA A 69 -4.37 -6.48 -5.85
N ILE A 70 -4.27 -6.04 -7.10
CA ILE A 70 -3.46 -6.70 -8.13
C ILE A 70 -1.99 -6.68 -7.75
N TYR A 71 -1.47 -5.53 -7.31
CA TYR A 71 -0.07 -5.42 -6.93
C TYR A 71 0.32 -6.35 -5.78
N LEU A 72 -0.48 -6.37 -4.72
CA LEU A 72 -0.24 -7.26 -3.57
C LEU A 72 -0.44 -8.73 -3.92
N ASP A 73 -1.32 -9.07 -4.86
CA ASP A 73 -1.49 -10.42 -5.37
C ASP A 73 -0.25 -10.90 -6.15
N GLU A 74 0.30 -10.07 -7.05
CA GLU A 74 1.55 -10.38 -7.76
C GLU A 74 2.72 -10.57 -6.79
N ILE A 75 2.85 -9.71 -5.77
CA ILE A 75 3.87 -9.86 -4.72
C ILE A 75 3.75 -11.20 -4.00
N ARG A 76 2.52 -11.62 -3.65
CA ARG A 76 2.27 -12.91 -2.98
C ARG A 76 2.56 -14.10 -3.89
N LYS A 77 2.13 -14.04 -5.15
CA LYS A 77 2.42 -15.09 -6.15
C LYS A 77 3.91 -15.27 -6.38
N ALA A 78 4.68 -14.19 -6.32
CA ALA A 78 6.14 -14.21 -6.44
C ALA A 78 6.85 -14.65 -5.14
N GLY A 79 6.13 -14.87 -4.04
CA GLY A 79 6.73 -15.24 -2.74
C GLY A 79 7.52 -14.11 -2.08
N LEU A 80 7.30 -12.85 -2.48
CA LEU A 80 8.09 -11.70 -2.03
C LEU A 80 7.48 -10.98 -0.82
N TYR A 81 6.25 -11.32 -0.44
CA TYR A 81 5.46 -10.55 0.55
C TYR A 81 6.18 -10.38 1.89
N ASP A 82 6.79 -11.44 2.40
CA ASP A 82 7.45 -11.45 3.71
C ASP A 82 8.86 -10.82 3.67
N ALA A 83 9.46 -10.66 2.48
CA ALA A 83 10.73 -9.97 2.29
C ALA A 83 10.58 -8.44 2.26
N ILE A 84 9.34 -7.97 2.05
CA ILE A 84 9.00 -6.55 1.96
C ILE A 84 8.40 -6.09 3.28
N TRP A 85 8.84 -4.94 3.79
CA TRP A 85 8.27 -4.35 5.00
C TRP A 85 6.86 -3.83 4.76
N GLN A 86 6.69 -3.10 3.66
CA GLN A 86 5.41 -2.56 3.25
C GLN A 86 5.40 -2.36 1.73
N ALA A 87 4.31 -2.77 1.07
CA ALA A 87 4.04 -2.48 -0.33
C ALA A 87 2.62 -1.96 -0.54
N PHE A 88 2.44 -1.06 -1.51
CA PHE A 88 1.14 -0.51 -1.90
C PHE A 88 1.18 0.26 -3.21
N ALA A 89 0.01 0.50 -3.78
CA ALA A 89 -0.20 1.42 -4.90
C ALA A 89 -0.61 2.83 -4.42
N VAL A 90 -0.31 3.84 -5.23
CA VAL A 90 -0.73 5.25 -5.06
C VAL A 90 -1.29 5.74 -6.40
N LEU A 91 -2.46 6.39 -6.37
CA LEU A 91 -3.09 6.95 -7.57
C LEU A 91 -2.78 8.45 -7.67
N LEU A 92 -1.99 8.85 -8.67
CA LEU A 92 -1.55 10.22 -8.81
C LEU A 92 -2.64 11.10 -9.45
N PRO A 93 -2.80 12.37 -9.04
CA PRO A 93 -3.75 13.32 -9.63
C PRO A 93 -3.25 13.87 -10.97
N VAL A 94 -2.57 13.04 -11.77
CA VAL A 94 -2.03 13.38 -13.09
C VAL A 94 -2.54 12.35 -14.07
N GLN A 95 -3.12 12.84 -15.16
CA GLN A 95 -3.52 12.01 -16.29
C GLN A 95 -2.45 12.06 -17.39
N THR A 96 -2.26 10.94 -18.07
CA THR A 96 -1.32 10.85 -19.19
C THR A 96 -1.97 10.27 -20.42
N VAL A 97 -1.36 10.52 -21.58
CA VAL A 97 -1.79 9.91 -22.84
C VAL A 97 -1.30 8.46 -22.87
N GLY A 98 -2.22 7.56 -23.19
CA GLY A 98 -1.95 6.17 -23.51
C GLY A 98 -2.54 5.80 -24.87
N VAL A 99 -2.17 4.63 -25.38
CA VAL A 99 -2.79 4.02 -26.56
C VAL A 99 -3.33 2.67 -26.13
N MET A 100 -4.65 2.49 -26.24
CA MET A 100 -5.33 1.23 -25.93
C MET A 100 -6.26 0.88 -27.10
N GLY A 101 -6.01 -0.27 -27.73
CA GLY A 101 -6.62 -0.60 -29.02
C GLY A 101 -6.24 0.44 -30.08
N ASP A 102 -7.23 0.93 -30.84
CA ASP A 102 -7.04 1.94 -31.89
C ASP A 102 -7.19 3.39 -31.38
N GLY A 103 -7.43 3.59 -30.08
CA GLY A 103 -7.77 4.87 -29.48
C GLY A 103 -6.70 5.44 -28.55
N ARG A 104 -6.69 6.77 -28.40
CA ARG A 104 -5.94 7.45 -27.34
C ARG A 104 -6.77 7.46 -26.06
N THR A 105 -6.12 7.19 -24.93
CA THR A 105 -6.73 7.28 -23.60
C THR A 105 -6.08 8.39 -22.78
N TYR A 106 -6.84 8.98 -21.88
CA TYR A 106 -6.39 9.97 -20.90
C TYR A 106 -6.75 9.46 -19.51
N GLU A 107 -5.81 8.75 -18.89
CA GLU A 107 -6.04 8.02 -17.65
C GLU A 107 -4.91 8.28 -16.65
N PHE A 108 -5.11 7.87 -15.40
CA PHE A 108 -4.22 8.23 -14.30
C PHE A 108 -2.90 7.46 -14.32
N VAL A 109 -1.90 8.02 -13.63
CA VAL A 109 -0.66 7.35 -13.30
C VAL A 109 -0.82 6.63 -11.95
N CYS A 110 -0.43 5.35 -11.90
CA CYS A 110 -0.31 4.58 -10.68
C CYS A 110 1.16 4.47 -10.28
N ALA A 111 1.52 4.93 -9.09
CA ALA A 111 2.84 4.69 -8.51
C ALA A 111 2.81 3.44 -7.63
N LEU A 112 3.77 2.54 -7.84
CA LEU A 112 4.02 1.39 -6.99
C LEU A 112 5.09 1.76 -5.97
N ARG A 113 4.85 1.39 -4.71
CA ARG A 113 5.78 1.60 -3.61
C ARG A 113 6.00 0.29 -2.89
N ALA A 114 7.26 -0.07 -2.70
CA ALA A 114 7.66 -1.12 -1.76
C ALA A 114 8.96 -0.73 -1.09
N VAL A 115 9.08 -1.05 0.19
CA VAL A 115 10.26 -0.71 0.99
C VAL A 115 10.71 -1.88 1.85
N THR A 116 12.00 -1.94 2.13
CA THR A 116 12.58 -2.73 3.22
C THR A 116 12.97 -1.80 4.36
N SER A 117 12.67 -2.20 5.59
CA SER A 117 13.01 -1.44 6.78
C SER A 117 13.16 -2.38 7.98
N VAL A 118 13.96 -1.98 8.97
CA VAL A 118 14.11 -2.69 10.23
C VAL A 118 13.10 -2.16 11.27
N ASP A 119 12.92 -0.84 11.31
CA ASP A 119 12.19 -0.14 12.39
C ASP A 119 11.25 0.97 11.89
N GLY A 120 11.14 1.16 10.57
CA GLY A 120 10.36 2.22 9.94
C GLY A 120 11.00 3.62 10.04
N MET A 121 12.13 3.80 10.72
CA MET A 121 12.83 5.09 10.82
C MET A 121 13.66 5.37 9.56
N THR A 122 14.37 4.36 9.07
CA THR A 122 15.03 4.37 7.75
C THR A 122 14.44 3.27 6.89
N ALA A 123 14.32 3.53 5.59
CA ALA A 123 13.81 2.54 4.65
C ALA A 123 14.47 2.72 3.29
N ASP A 124 14.84 1.61 2.67
CA ASP A 124 15.24 1.61 1.27
C ASP A 124 14.09 1.12 0.40
N PHE A 125 14.03 1.56 -0.85
CA PHE A 125 13.07 1.01 -1.79
C PHE A 125 13.41 -0.46 -2.05
N TYR A 126 12.39 -1.30 -2.26
CA TYR A 126 12.63 -2.71 -2.54
C TYR A 126 13.19 -2.89 -3.96
N HIS A 127 14.28 -3.64 -4.10
CA HIS A 127 14.94 -3.86 -5.39
C HIS A 127 14.26 -5.01 -6.13
N TYR A 128 13.19 -4.71 -6.85
CA TYR A 128 12.54 -5.70 -7.72
C TYR A 128 13.39 -6.01 -8.95
N ASP A 129 13.23 -7.23 -9.47
CA ASP A 129 13.57 -7.52 -10.87
C ASP A 129 12.66 -6.68 -11.80
N MET A 130 13.23 -6.11 -12.86
CA MET A 130 12.47 -5.35 -13.86
C MET A 130 11.42 -6.22 -14.56
N ALA A 131 11.62 -7.54 -14.66
CA ALA A 131 10.64 -8.47 -15.17
C ALA A 131 9.38 -8.53 -14.28
N PHE A 132 9.56 -8.52 -12.96
CA PHE A 132 8.43 -8.46 -12.01
C PHE A 132 7.66 -7.14 -12.16
N LEU A 133 8.38 -6.01 -12.17
CA LEU A 133 7.75 -4.69 -12.34
C LEU A 133 6.99 -4.59 -13.66
N GLY A 134 7.57 -5.12 -14.75
CA GLY A 134 6.91 -5.19 -16.06
C GLY A 134 5.62 -5.99 -16.02
N ALA A 135 5.63 -7.19 -15.45
CA ALA A 135 4.46 -8.05 -15.34
C ALA A 135 3.34 -7.40 -14.50
N ALA A 136 3.69 -6.87 -13.32
CA ALA A 136 2.73 -6.18 -12.45
C ALA A 136 2.12 -4.94 -13.14
N ALA A 137 2.95 -4.14 -13.82
CA ALA A 137 2.49 -2.97 -14.56
C ALA A 137 1.55 -3.36 -15.71
N THR A 138 1.91 -4.36 -16.51
CA THR A 138 1.06 -4.88 -17.60
C THR A 138 -0.29 -5.35 -17.06
N ARG A 139 -0.30 -6.08 -15.94
CA ARG A 139 -1.54 -6.58 -15.34
C ARG A 139 -2.43 -5.45 -14.85
N ILE A 140 -1.88 -4.46 -14.14
CA ILE A 140 -2.62 -3.28 -13.67
C ILE A 140 -3.23 -2.52 -14.85
N ILE A 141 -2.46 -2.25 -15.91
CA ILE A 141 -2.95 -1.48 -17.08
C ILE A 141 -4.05 -2.24 -17.82
N ASN A 142 -3.97 -3.56 -17.91
CA ASN A 142 -4.95 -4.36 -18.63
C ASN A 142 -6.24 -4.62 -17.83
N GLU A 143 -6.15 -4.75 -16.51
CA GLU A 143 -7.28 -5.11 -15.65
C GLU A 143 -7.97 -3.89 -15.02
N VAL A 144 -7.26 -2.79 -14.77
CA VAL A 144 -7.80 -1.61 -14.05
C VAL A 144 -8.11 -0.48 -15.02
N ARG A 145 -9.39 -0.29 -15.31
CA ARG A 145 -9.84 0.85 -16.11
C ARG A 145 -9.57 2.16 -15.37
N GLY A 146 -8.92 3.12 -16.03
CA GLY A 146 -8.56 4.40 -15.44
C GLY A 146 -7.08 4.53 -15.07
N ILE A 147 -6.26 3.52 -15.35
CA ILE A 147 -4.80 3.59 -15.28
C ILE A 147 -4.20 3.20 -16.64
N ASN A 148 -3.39 4.08 -17.21
CA ASN A 148 -2.65 3.78 -18.45
C ASN A 148 -1.14 3.92 -18.31
N ARG A 149 -0.65 4.19 -17.10
CA ARG A 149 0.77 4.35 -16.81
C ARG A 149 1.05 3.90 -15.39
N VAL A 150 2.11 3.11 -15.24
CA VAL A 150 2.60 2.66 -13.95
C VAL A 150 4.05 3.12 -13.78
N VAL A 151 4.39 3.58 -12.58
CA VAL A 151 5.76 3.98 -12.20
C VAL A 151 6.15 3.29 -10.90
N TYR A 152 7.45 3.22 -10.61
CA TYR A 152 7.96 2.67 -9.36
C TYR A 152 8.76 3.74 -8.60
N ASP A 153 8.48 3.88 -7.30
CA ASP A 153 9.15 4.85 -6.43
C ASP A 153 10.46 4.29 -5.88
N VAL A 154 11.57 4.79 -6.42
CA VAL A 154 12.95 4.42 -6.09
C VAL A 154 13.59 5.36 -5.04
N THR A 155 12.76 6.11 -4.30
CA THR A 155 13.25 7.09 -3.31
C THR A 155 13.38 6.45 -1.93
N SER A 156 14.58 6.45 -1.34
CA SER A 156 14.78 5.98 0.04
C SER A 156 14.25 6.99 1.07
N LYS A 157 14.03 6.53 2.30
CA LYS A 157 13.77 7.35 3.49
C LYS A 157 15.03 7.41 4.35
N PRO A 158 15.69 8.58 4.48
CA PRO A 158 15.46 9.88 3.80
C PRO A 158 15.97 9.90 2.34
N PRO A 159 15.61 10.91 1.49
CA PRO A 159 14.84 12.13 1.82
C PRO A 159 13.33 11.98 1.73
N GLY A 160 12.83 10.89 1.11
CA GLY A 160 11.41 10.62 1.03
C GLY A 160 10.83 10.05 2.32
N THR A 161 9.53 9.76 2.27
CA THR A 161 8.81 9.01 3.29
C THR A 161 8.33 7.67 2.71
N ILE A 162 7.77 6.79 3.55
CA ILE A 162 7.19 5.53 3.05
C ILE A 162 5.91 5.85 2.27
N GLU A 163 4.94 6.48 2.94
CA GLU A 163 3.72 7.02 2.35
C GLU A 163 3.98 8.34 1.60
N TRP A 164 3.06 8.70 0.70
CA TRP A 164 3.17 9.89 -0.17
C TRP A 164 2.46 11.14 0.41
N GLU A 165 1.61 10.98 1.41
CA GLU A 165 0.97 12.06 2.20
C GLU A 165 0.89 11.71 3.69
#